data_AF-A0A956IQR6-F1
#
_entry.id   AF-A0A956IQR6-F1
#
_cell.length_a   1.000
_cell.length_b   1.000
_cell.length_c   1.000
_cell.angle_alpha   90.00
_cell.angle_beta   90.00
_cell.angle_gamma   90.00
#
_symmetry.space_group_name_H-M   'P 1'
#
loop_
_entity.id
_entity.type
_entity.pdbx_description
1 polymer ?
#
loop_
_entity_poly.entity_id
_entity_poly.type
_entity_poly.pdbx_seq_one_letter_code
_entity_poly.pdbx_strand_id
1 'polypeptide(L)'
;MAVTNPAPKRGPTSGIHSAAKAREKPTLASEALREDLAPSEPGRTQFRFWLVGIALALVALGFAFRHGIGNPELRWEASTVSFSVAGALIATAALPFGYALRATVSLVIGLGLMGLGLRGSGPLSGIALDGGLLRDLTRLITLTFLPAALLFRAHYRAYRRARYMLAVSLVLSLPFVGTEGLLALNDSAELVTRIAAGVNVLVVLCSLFGFTSSATSGGGSWWAMFVLFLVPVEIGLRQFTPLADAETGYLLYPATALGVQCASMLAALGLFQVVAARFGAHARDTSLPSPKATPVPLPARDPSTPPTASPRQHPSPGPSAPKALRQTH
;
A
#
# COMPACT_ATOMS: atom_id res chain seq x y z
N MET A 1 -83.46 -15.21 -29.66
CA MET A 1 -82.61 -15.50 -28.49
C MET A 1 -81.16 -15.38 -28.94
N ALA A 2 -80.50 -14.28 -28.58
CA ALA A 2 -79.19 -13.91 -29.10
C ALA A 2 -78.08 -14.46 -28.19
N VAL A 3 -77.21 -15.30 -28.75
CA VAL A 3 -76.03 -15.86 -28.10
C VAL A 3 -74.87 -14.89 -28.33
N THR A 4 -74.50 -14.13 -27.30
CA THR A 4 -73.33 -13.24 -27.32
C THR A 4 -72.10 -14.00 -26.85
N ASN A 5 -71.14 -14.18 -27.76
CA ASN A 5 -69.85 -14.81 -27.52
C ASN A 5 -68.89 -13.79 -26.87
N PRO A 6 -68.33 -14.03 -25.67
CA PRO A 6 -67.35 -13.13 -25.08
C PRO A 6 -65.96 -13.31 -25.71
N ALA A 7 -65.32 -12.20 -26.05
CA ALA A 7 -63.99 -12.14 -26.64
C ALA A 7 -62.88 -12.71 -25.71
N PRO A 8 -61.82 -13.32 -26.27
CA PRO A 8 -60.72 -13.86 -25.49
C PRO A 8 -59.84 -12.75 -24.90
N LYS A 9 -59.66 -12.77 -23.58
CA LYS A 9 -58.70 -11.92 -22.84
C LYS A 9 -57.27 -12.28 -23.27
N ARG A 10 -56.55 -11.29 -23.83
CA ARG A 10 -55.10 -11.35 -24.07
C ARG A 10 -54.40 -11.44 -22.72
N GLY A 11 -53.64 -12.51 -22.51
CA GLY A 11 -52.79 -12.71 -21.34
C GLY A 11 -51.59 -11.75 -21.31
N PRO A 12 -50.99 -11.54 -20.14
CA PRO A 12 -49.84 -10.65 -19.96
C PRO A 12 -48.64 -11.18 -20.75
N THR A 13 -48.09 -10.29 -21.57
CA THR A 13 -46.81 -10.46 -22.27
C THR A 13 -45.75 -10.94 -21.30
N SER A 14 -45.26 -12.17 -21.51
CA SER A 14 -44.02 -12.63 -20.89
C SER A 14 -42.91 -11.68 -21.32
N GLY A 15 -42.53 -10.77 -20.42
CA GLY A 15 -41.31 -10.00 -20.54
C GLY A 15 -40.16 -10.97 -20.55
N ILE A 16 -39.71 -11.32 -21.76
CA ILE A 16 -38.42 -11.95 -22.00
C ILE A 16 -37.40 -10.90 -21.52
N HIS A 17 -37.07 -10.95 -20.23
CA HIS A 17 -35.83 -10.42 -19.70
C HIS A 17 -34.72 -11.30 -20.28
N SER A 18 -34.47 -11.12 -21.58
CA SER A 18 -33.23 -11.50 -22.20
C SER A 18 -32.18 -10.68 -21.46
N ALA A 19 -31.56 -11.32 -20.47
CA ALA A 19 -30.38 -10.82 -19.81
C ALA A 19 -29.38 -10.54 -20.93
N ALA A 20 -29.34 -9.29 -21.38
CA ALA A 20 -28.32 -8.77 -22.25
C ALA A 20 -27.02 -8.90 -21.45
N LYS A 21 -26.40 -10.08 -21.54
CA LYS A 21 -24.98 -10.28 -21.27
C LYS A 21 -24.31 -9.19 -22.08
N ALA A 22 -23.89 -8.12 -21.40
CA ALA A 22 -23.13 -7.04 -22.01
C ALA A 22 -22.03 -7.74 -22.79
N ARG A 23 -22.11 -7.68 -24.13
CA ARG A 23 -21.07 -8.24 -25.00
C ARG A 23 -19.79 -7.54 -24.60
N GLU A 24 -18.96 -8.26 -23.88
CA GLU A 24 -17.63 -7.82 -23.47
C GLU A 24 -16.92 -7.44 -24.76
N LYS A 25 -16.66 -6.14 -24.95
CA LYS A 25 -15.96 -5.67 -26.14
C LYS A 25 -14.64 -6.44 -26.21
N PRO A 26 -14.26 -6.99 -27.38
CA PRO A 26 -13.00 -7.72 -27.49
C PRO A 26 -11.88 -6.79 -27.06
N THR A 27 -11.30 -7.08 -25.89
CA THR A 27 -10.16 -6.34 -25.34
C THR A 27 -9.03 -6.46 -26.33
N LEU A 28 -8.54 -5.32 -26.82
CA LEU A 28 -7.40 -5.31 -27.73
C LEU A 28 -6.19 -5.88 -26.98
N ALA A 29 -5.31 -6.61 -27.68
CA ALA A 29 -4.11 -7.17 -27.05
C ALA A 29 -3.25 -6.09 -26.35
N SER A 30 -3.31 -4.84 -26.84
CA SER A 30 -2.69 -3.68 -26.22
C SER A 30 -3.34 -3.25 -24.89
N GLU A 31 -4.63 -3.50 -24.68
CA GLU A 31 -5.35 -3.25 -23.43
C GLU A 31 -5.03 -4.30 -22.37
N ALA A 32 -4.94 -5.58 -22.75
CA ALA A 32 -4.50 -6.64 -21.86
C ALA A 32 -3.07 -6.36 -21.36
N LEU A 33 -2.16 -5.99 -22.27
CA LEU A 33 -0.77 -5.65 -21.93
C LEU A 33 -0.67 -4.36 -21.08
N ARG A 34 -1.65 -3.45 -21.19
CA ARG A 34 -1.77 -2.27 -20.32
C ARG A 34 -2.20 -2.63 -18.92
N GLU A 35 -3.20 -3.49 -18.77
CA GLU A 35 -3.70 -3.92 -17.46
C GLU A 35 -2.64 -4.70 -16.68
N ASP A 36 -1.82 -5.51 -17.38
CA ASP A 36 -0.68 -6.21 -16.77
C ASP A 36 0.43 -5.26 -16.30
N LEU A 37 0.67 -4.16 -17.02
CA LEU A 37 1.73 -3.21 -16.68
C LEU A 37 1.32 -2.20 -15.61
N ALA A 38 0.05 -1.82 -15.55
CA ALA A 38 -0.47 -0.84 -14.60
C ALA A 38 -1.92 -1.18 -14.22
N PRO A 39 -2.13 -2.15 -13.32
CA PRO A 39 -3.45 -2.60 -12.93
C PRO A 39 -4.32 -1.45 -12.42
N SER A 40 -5.59 -1.48 -12.81
CA SER A 40 -6.60 -0.53 -12.33
C SER A 40 -6.81 -0.61 -10.81
N GLU A 41 -6.73 -1.82 -10.27
CA GLU A 41 -6.92 -2.13 -8.84
C GLU A 41 -5.84 -3.10 -8.35
N PRO A 42 -4.60 -2.61 -8.09
CA PRO A 42 -3.48 -3.49 -7.78
C PRO A 42 -3.74 -4.31 -6.50
N GLY A 43 -3.54 -5.63 -6.61
CA GLY A 43 -3.64 -6.55 -5.48
C GLY A 43 -5.05 -6.71 -4.91
N ARG A 44 -6.14 -6.38 -5.65
CA ARG A 44 -7.52 -6.49 -5.14
C ARG A 44 -7.84 -7.85 -4.48
N THR A 45 -7.41 -8.95 -5.10
CA THR A 45 -7.65 -10.30 -4.58
C THR A 45 -6.70 -10.65 -3.45
N GLN A 46 -5.40 -10.35 -3.62
CA GLN A 46 -4.37 -10.57 -2.58
C GLN A 46 -4.71 -9.85 -1.27
N PHE A 47 -5.25 -8.63 -1.37
CA PHE A 47 -5.64 -7.85 -0.21
C PHE A 47 -6.75 -8.51 0.61
N ARG A 48 -7.72 -9.18 -0.03
CA ARG A 48 -8.74 -9.96 0.71
C ARG A 48 -8.11 -11.11 1.48
N PHE A 49 -7.16 -11.82 0.88
CA PHE A 49 -6.42 -12.87 1.58
C PHE A 49 -5.63 -12.33 2.76
N TRP A 50 -4.98 -11.17 2.61
CA TRP A 50 -4.31 -10.51 3.72
C TRP A 50 -5.27 -10.09 4.84
N LEU A 51 -6.44 -9.51 4.51
CA LEU A 51 -7.44 -9.17 5.53
C LEU A 51 -7.89 -10.41 6.32
N VAL A 52 -8.13 -11.54 5.63
CA VAL A 52 -8.50 -12.80 6.29
C VAL A 52 -7.35 -13.33 7.15
N GLY A 53 -6.12 -13.36 6.62
CA GLY A 53 -4.94 -13.81 7.37
C GLY A 53 -4.70 -12.98 8.63
N ILE A 54 -4.80 -11.65 8.52
CA ILE A 54 -4.68 -10.74 9.67
C ILE A 54 -5.83 -10.94 10.66
N ALA A 55 -7.06 -11.15 10.18
CA ALA A 55 -8.19 -11.44 11.05
C ALA A 55 -7.98 -12.73 11.85
N LEU A 56 -7.49 -13.80 11.21
CA LEU A 56 -7.16 -15.06 11.88
C LEU A 56 -6.05 -14.88 12.93
N ALA A 57 -5.01 -14.11 12.61
CA ALA A 57 -3.96 -13.79 13.57
C ALA A 57 -4.51 -13.02 14.79
N LEU A 58 -5.40 -12.05 14.57
CA LEU A 58 -6.07 -11.31 15.65
C LEU A 58 -7.04 -12.18 16.46
N VAL A 59 -7.74 -13.14 15.85
CA VAL A 59 -8.54 -14.13 16.59
C VAL A 59 -7.65 -14.98 17.48
N ALA A 60 -6.54 -15.51 16.95
CA ALA A 60 -5.58 -16.28 17.74
C ALA A 60 -5.01 -15.46 18.91
N LEU A 61 -4.69 -14.19 18.65
CA LEU A 61 -4.22 -13.26 19.68
C LEU A 61 -5.31 -12.96 20.73
N GLY A 62 -6.57 -12.80 20.31
CA GLY A 62 -7.71 -12.63 21.22
C GLY A 62 -7.92 -13.85 22.12
N PHE A 63 -7.76 -15.06 21.58
CA PHE A 63 -7.76 -16.30 22.37
C PHE A 63 -6.58 -16.34 23.33
N ALA A 64 -5.38 -15.97 22.90
CA ALA A 64 -4.20 -15.92 23.74
C ALA A 64 -4.41 -14.99 24.95
N PHE A 65 -4.88 -13.76 24.73
CA PHE A 65 -5.21 -12.82 25.81
C PHE A 65 -6.25 -13.39 26.79
N ARG A 66 -7.26 -14.08 26.27
CA ARG A 66 -8.30 -14.71 27.11
C ARG A 66 -7.78 -15.85 27.99
N HIS A 67 -6.69 -16.50 27.58
CA HIS A 67 -6.02 -17.56 28.36
C HIS A 67 -4.87 -17.04 29.23
N GLY A 68 -4.73 -15.72 29.40
CA GLY A 68 -3.77 -15.12 30.32
C GLY A 68 -2.39 -14.82 29.72
N ILE A 69 -2.23 -14.88 28.40
CA ILE A 69 -1.05 -14.31 27.73
C ILE A 69 -1.18 -12.78 27.73
N GLY A 70 -0.10 -12.04 27.98
CA GLY A 70 -0.08 -10.58 27.99
C GLY A 70 -0.39 -9.95 29.35
N ASN A 71 -0.70 -8.66 29.35
CA ASN A 71 -0.91 -7.89 30.56
C ASN A 71 -2.20 -8.35 31.28
N PRO A 72 -2.14 -8.76 32.56
CA PRO A 72 -3.27 -9.32 33.28
C PRO A 72 -4.42 -8.32 33.49
N GLU A 73 -4.12 -7.03 33.63
CA GLU A 73 -5.11 -5.97 33.83
C GLU A 73 -5.92 -5.69 32.56
N LEU A 74 -5.27 -5.80 31.39
CA LEU A 74 -5.84 -5.44 30.09
C LEU A 74 -6.37 -6.63 29.30
N ARG A 75 -6.28 -7.87 29.81
CA ARG A 75 -6.59 -9.09 29.05
C ARG A 75 -7.99 -9.11 28.43
N TRP A 76 -9.00 -8.60 29.14
CA TRP A 76 -10.39 -8.59 28.67
C TRP A 76 -10.61 -7.53 27.59
N GLU A 77 -10.00 -6.35 27.77
CA GLU A 77 -10.04 -5.28 26.79
C GLU A 77 -9.30 -5.68 25.52
N ALA A 78 -8.05 -6.16 25.65
CA ALA A 78 -7.22 -6.61 24.54
C ALA A 78 -7.89 -7.73 23.73
N SER A 79 -8.47 -8.74 24.39
CA SER A 79 -9.20 -9.81 23.70
C SER A 79 -10.45 -9.29 22.99
N THR A 80 -11.24 -8.42 23.64
CA THR A 80 -12.46 -7.85 23.04
C THR A 80 -12.14 -7.00 21.82
N VAL A 81 -11.11 -6.14 21.91
CA VAL A 81 -10.63 -5.32 20.79
C VAL A 81 -10.14 -6.22 19.65
N SER A 82 -9.32 -7.23 19.93
CA SER A 82 -8.83 -8.18 18.92
C SER A 82 -9.97 -8.91 18.20
N PHE A 83 -10.95 -9.45 18.93
CA PHE A 83 -12.10 -10.13 18.32
C PHE A 83 -12.98 -9.17 17.50
N SER A 84 -13.21 -7.97 18.02
CA SER A 84 -14.02 -6.95 17.33
C SER A 84 -13.37 -6.53 16.01
N VAL A 85 -12.06 -6.27 16.03
CA VAL A 85 -11.31 -5.95 14.82
C VAL A 85 -11.30 -7.12 13.85
N ALA A 86 -11.04 -8.35 14.32
CA ALA A 86 -11.07 -9.53 13.46
C ALA A 86 -12.43 -9.72 12.78
N GLY A 87 -13.53 -9.55 13.51
CA GLY A 87 -14.89 -9.57 12.96
C GLY A 87 -15.10 -8.50 11.89
N ALA A 88 -14.65 -7.26 12.14
CA ALA A 88 -14.71 -6.17 11.17
C ALA A 88 -13.89 -6.46 9.90
N LEU A 89 -12.72 -7.08 10.02
CA LEU A 89 -11.88 -7.46 8.89
C LEU A 89 -12.50 -8.59 8.07
N ILE A 90 -13.08 -9.61 8.71
CA ILE A 90 -13.81 -10.69 8.03
C ILE A 90 -15.01 -10.11 7.27
N ALA A 91 -15.79 -9.23 7.90
CA ALA A 91 -16.90 -8.55 7.24
C ALA A 91 -16.41 -7.71 6.04
N THR A 92 -15.31 -6.98 6.20
CA THR A 92 -14.70 -6.17 5.13
C THR A 92 -14.19 -7.03 3.97
N ALA A 93 -13.69 -8.23 4.25
CA ALA A 93 -13.21 -9.17 3.25
C ALA A 93 -14.35 -9.88 2.50
N ALA A 94 -15.43 -10.23 3.21
CA ALA A 94 -16.58 -10.97 2.66
C ALA A 94 -17.53 -10.07 1.86
N LEU A 95 -17.75 -8.84 2.30
CA LEU A 95 -18.68 -7.91 1.65
C LEU A 95 -18.11 -7.37 0.32
N PRO A 96 -18.97 -7.14 -0.70
CA PRO A 96 -18.56 -6.66 -2.01
C PRO A 96 -18.29 -5.15 -2.03
N PHE A 97 -17.55 -4.64 -1.05
CA PHE A 97 -17.18 -3.23 -0.98
C PHE A 97 -16.27 -2.80 -2.14
N GLY A 98 -16.41 -1.54 -2.56
CA GLY A 98 -15.49 -0.92 -3.51
C GLY A 98 -14.04 -0.93 -3.03
N TYR A 99 -13.09 -0.90 -3.97
CA TYR A 99 -11.64 -0.97 -3.69
C TYR A 99 -11.19 0.13 -2.72
N ALA A 100 -11.55 1.39 -3.00
CA ALA A 100 -11.20 2.53 -2.16
C ALA A 100 -11.81 2.43 -0.75
N LEU A 101 -13.08 2.01 -0.63
CA LEU A 101 -13.73 1.88 0.66
C LEU A 101 -13.05 0.83 1.55
N ARG A 102 -12.71 -0.35 1.00
CA ARG A 102 -11.99 -1.39 1.76
C ARG A 102 -10.62 -0.90 2.23
N ALA A 103 -9.91 -0.21 1.36
CA ALA A 103 -8.61 0.39 1.67
C ALA A 103 -8.70 1.43 2.79
N THR A 104 -9.71 2.30 2.75
CA THR A 104 -9.96 3.30 3.80
C THR A 104 -10.34 2.64 5.12
N VAL A 105 -11.23 1.65 5.10
CA VAL A 105 -11.64 0.92 6.31
C VAL A 105 -10.45 0.22 6.96
N SER A 106 -9.63 -0.50 6.19
CA SER A 106 -8.44 -1.17 6.74
C SER A 106 -7.42 -0.16 7.29
N LEU A 107 -7.21 0.97 6.59
CA LEU A 107 -6.32 2.03 7.04
C LEU A 107 -6.79 2.60 8.38
N VAL A 108 -8.08 2.92 8.50
CA VAL A 108 -8.67 3.45 9.74
C VAL A 108 -8.57 2.45 10.89
N ILE A 109 -8.86 1.17 10.64
CA ILE A 109 -8.71 0.10 11.64
C ILE A 109 -7.25 -0.03 12.09
N GLY A 110 -6.30 -0.09 11.15
CA GLY A 110 -4.88 -0.19 11.45
C GLY A 110 -4.36 1.00 12.26
N LEU A 111 -4.70 2.23 11.86
CA LEU A 111 -4.34 3.44 12.61
C LEU A 111 -5.04 3.51 13.97
N GLY A 112 -6.27 3.04 14.08
CA GLY A 112 -7.01 2.96 15.34
C GLY A 112 -6.32 2.04 16.34
N LEU A 113 -5.91 0.84 15.90
CA LEU A 113 -5.12 -0.09 16.71
C LEU A 113 -3.79 0.52 17.17
N MET A 114 -3.08 1.17 16.27
CA MET A 114 -1.83 1.88 16.59
C MET A 114 -2.04 2.97 17.64
N GLY A 115 -3.11 3.76 17.50
CA GLY A 115 -3.48 4.80 18.46
C GLY A 115 -3.82 4.24 19.85
N LEU A 116 -4.49 3.08 19.91
CA LEU A 116 -4.73 2.36 21.17
C LEU A 116 -3.41 1.88 21.80
N GLY A 117 -2.51 1.31 20.99
CA GLY A 117 -1.19 0.87 21.44
C GLY A 117 -0.34 1.99 22.04
N LEU A 118 -0.33 3.18 21.40
CA LEU A 118 0.35 4.37 21.94
C LEU A 118 -0.23 4.86 23.27
N ARG A 119 -1.49 4.52 23.56
CA ARG A 119 -2.15 4.80 24.84
C ARG A 119 -1.95 3.68 25.87
N GLY A 120 -1.16 2.65 25.55
CA GLY A 120 -0.97 1.48 26.41
C GLY A 120 -2.21 0.60 26.53
N SER A 121 -3.14 0.66 25.56
CA SER A 121 -4.41 -0.06 25.59
C SER A 121 -4.49 -1.11 24.48
N GLY A 122 -5.35 -2.10 24.70
CA GLY A 122 -5.68 -3.14 23.72
C GLY A 122 -4.52 -4.11 23.42
N PRO A 123 -4.53 -4.75 22.23
CA PRO A 123 -3.56 -5.80 21.89
C PRO A 123 -2.12 -5.29 21.65
N LEU A 124 -1.93 -3.97 21.65
CA LEU A 124 -0.64 -3.31 21.40
C LEU A 124 -0.12 -2.61 22.67
N SER A 125 -0.65 -2.94 23.85
CA SER A 125 -0.33 -2.26 25.11
C SER A 125 1.15 -2.32 25.50
N GLY A 126 1.87 -3.38 25.10
CA GLY A 126 3.30 -3.52 25.38
C GLY A 126 4.19 -2.47 24.71
N ILE A 127 3.66 -1.67 23.76
CA ILE A 127 4.43 -0.56 23.15
C ILE A 127 4.70 0.53 24.19
N ALA A 128 3.69 0.90 24.98
CA ALA A 128 3.76 2.06 25.86
C ALA A 128 4.64 1.83 27.10
N LEU A 129 5.00 0.59 27.41
CA LEU A 129 5.77 0.24 28.61
C LEU A 129 7.20 0.76 28.58
N ASP A 130 7.78 0.94 27.39
CA ASP A 130 9.20 1.30 27.24
C ASP A 130 9.44 2.82 27.25
N GLY A 131 8.42 3.62 27.59
CA GLY A 131 8.53 5.04 27.96
C GLY A 131 8.89 6.02 26.84
N GLY A 132 9.06 5.55 25.60
CA GLY A 132 9.55 6.34 24.48
C GLY A 132 8.47 6.75 23.49
N LEU A 133 7.50 7.60 23.87
CA LEU A 133 6.40 8.03 22.98
C LEU A 133 6.89 8.49 21.60
N LEU A 134 7.99 9.25 21.57
CA LEU A 134 8.58 9.72 20.31
C LEU A 134 9.09 8.55 19.45
N ARG A 135 9.76 7.57 20.06
CA ARG A 135 10.30 6.39 19.38
C ARG A 135 9.18 5.51 18.82
N ASP A 136 8.12 5.32 19.59
CA ASP A 136 6.98 4.52 19.14
C ASP A 136 6.21 5.23 18.04
N LEU A 137 6.02 6.55 18.15
CA LEU A 137 5.38 7.33 17.10
C LEU A 137 6.17 7.27 15.79
N THR A 138 7.48 7.46 15.82
CA THR A 138 8.32 7.43 14.60
C THR A 138 8.40 6.03 14.00
N ARG A 139 8.39 4.98 14.83
CA ARG A 139 8.27 3.58 14.38
C ARG A 139 6.96 3.35 13.64
N LEU A 140 5.83 3.78 14.20
CA LEU A 140 4.50 3.58 13.59
C LEU A 140 4.33 4.37 12.29
N ILE A 141 4.89 5.59 12.21
CA ILE A 141 4.99 6.37 10.98
C ILE A 141 5.80 5.59 9.93
N THR A 142 6.97 5.07 10.30
CA THR A 142 7.84 4.30 9.41
C THR A 142 7.13 3.04 8.90
N LEU A 143 6.53 2.27 9.80
CA LEU A 143 5.76 1.05 9.51
C LEU A 143 4.53 1.28 8.62
N THR A 144 4.00 2.50 8.57
CA THR A 144 2.83 2.84 7.75
C THR A 144 3.24 3.40 6.39
N PHE A 145 4.08 4.44 6.38
CA PHE A 145 4.36 5.20 5.17
C PHE A 145 5.42 4.54 4.28
N LEU A 146 6.48 3.99 4.87
CA LEU A 146 7.58 3.42 4.10
C LEU A 146 7.15 2.19 3.27
N PRO A 147 6.55 1.14 3.85
CA PRO A 147 6.08 0.01 3.06
C PRO A 147 4.97 0.39 2.08
N ALA A 148 4.07 1.33 2.43
CA ALA A 148 3.06 1.82 1.49
C ALA A 148 3.68 2.48 0.25
N ALA A 149 4.70 3.33 0.45
CA ALA A 149 5.40 4.00 -0.65
C ALA A 149 6.24 3.03 -1.49
N LEU A 150 6.89 2.04 -0.85
CA LEU A 150 7.62 0.97 -1.53
C LEU A 150 6.71 0.11 -2.41
N LEU A 151 5.55 -0.30 -1.88
CA LEU A 151 4.53 -1.05 -2.63
C LEU A 151 3.95 -0.20 -3.78
N PHE A 152 3.67 1.08 -3.52
CA PHE A 152 3.19 2.01 -4.54
C PHE A 152 4.19 2.13 -5.69
N ARG A 153 5.47 2.29 -5.37
CA ARG A 153 6.52 2.34 -6.38
C ARG A 153 6.70 1.03 -7.13
N ALA A 154 6.60 -0.11 -6.45
CA ALA A 154 6.74 -1.42 -7.08
C ALA A 154 5.69 -1.62 -8.18
N HIS A 155 4.46 -1.12 -7.98
CA HIS A 155 3.38 -1.21 -8.97
C HIS A 155 3.41 -0.07 -10.01
N TYR A 156 3.81 1.14 -9.63
CA TYR A 156 3.80 2.32 -10.51
C TYR A 156 5.22 2.83 -10.82
N ARG A 157 6.11 1.93 -11.27
CA ARG A 157 7.55 2.19 -11.47
C ARG A 157 7.90 3.33 -12.43
N ALA A 158 7.06 3.57 -13.45
CA ALA A 158 7.27 4.63 -14.44
C ALA A 158 6.80 6.01 -13.94
N TYR A 159 6.00 6.05 -12.87
CA TYR A 159 5.38 7.26 -12.40
C TYR A 159 6.35 8.09 -11.55
N ARG A 160 6.76 9.27 -12.05
CA ARG A 160 7.73 10.14 -11.36
C ARG A 160 7.32 10.49 -9.93
N ARG A 161 6.01 10.69 -9.68
CA ARG A 161 5.53 11.01 -8.33
C ARG A 161 5.70 9.85 -7.34
N ALA A 162 5.75 8.61 -7.79
CA ALA A 162 6.05 7.48 -6.91
C ALA A 162 7.44 7.62 -6.25
N ARG A 163 8.42 8.20 -6.95
CA ARG A 163 9.75 8.49 -6.38
C ARG A 163 9.68 9.57 -5.30
N TYR A 164 8.90 10.63 -5.52
CA TYR A 164 8.69 11.67 -4.52
C TYR A 164 7.98 11.12 -3.28
N MET A 165 6.98 10.25 -3.45
CA MET A 165 6.32 9.60 -2.30
C MET A 165 7.31 8.75 -1.50
N LEU A 166 8.18 7.98 -2.16
CA LEU A 166 9.22 7.20 -1.47
C LEU A 166 10.23 8.11 -0.74
N ALA A 167 10.64 9.22 -1.38
CA ALA A 167 11.54 10.20 -0.76
C ALA A 167 10.91 10.84 0.49
N VAL A 168 9.64 11.24 0.41
CA VAL A 168 8.91 11.79 1.57
C VAL A 168 8.77 10.74 2.67
N SER A 169 8.43 9.49 2.36
CA SER A 169 8.34 8.43 3.38
C SER A 169 9.69 8.14 4.05
N LEU A 170 10.79 8.23 3.30
CA LEU A 170 12.13 8.08 3.85
C LEU A 170 12.52 9.22 4.78
N VAL A 171 12.22 10.47 4.39
CA VAL A 171 12.40 11.64 5.26
C VAL A 171 11.60 11.48 6.56
N LEU A 172 10.33 11.04 6.45
CA LEU A 172 9.49 10.74 7.61
C LEU A 172 10.04 9.59 8.49
N SER A 173 10.85 8.71 7.92
CA SER A 173 11.48 7.59 8.65
C SER A 173 12.83 7.96 9.29
N LEU A 174 13.42 9.13 8.96
CA LEU A 174 14.72 9.55 9.52
C LEU A 174 14.74 9.63 11.05
N PRO A 175 13.70 10.17 11.72
CA PRO A 175 13.68 10.19 13.18
C PRO A 175 13.75 8.77 13.78
N PHE A 176 13.08 7.79 13.18
CA PHE A 176 13.14 6.39 13.59
C PHE A 176 14.55 5.82 13.42
N VAL A 177 15.17 6.06 12.25
CA VAL A 177 16.57 5.65 11.99
C VAL A 177 17.53 6.29 13.00
N GLY A 178 17.33 7.55 13.36
CA GLY A 178 18.11 8.24 14.38
C GLY A 178 17.97 7.59 15.75
N THR A 179 16.74 7.34 16.20
CA THR A 179 16.50 6.71 17.51
C THR A 179 17.03 5.28 17.60
N GLU A 180 16.83 4.47 16.55
CA GLU A 180 17.36 3.10 16.51
C GLU A 180 18.89 3.07 16.33
N GLY A 181 19.45 4.01 15.56
CA GLY A 181 20.90 4.14 15.40
C GLY A 181 21.61 4.49 16.70
N LEU A 182 21.05 5.43 17.47
CA LEU A 182 21.56 5.76 18.81
C LEU A 182 21.44 4.57 19.76
N LEU A 183 20.35 3.81 19.68
CA LEU A 183 20.18 2.61 20.50
C LEU A 183 21.18 1.50 20.14
N ALA A 184 21.44 1.29 18.85
CA ALA A 184 22.42 0.31 18.38
C ALA A 184 23.84 0.62 18.87
N LEU A 185 24.17 1.91 18.97
CA LEU A 185 25.46 2.42 19.44
C LEU A 185 25.55 2.57 20.96
N ASN A 186 24.47 2.37 21.70
CA ASN A 186 24.47 2.52 23.15
C ASN A 186 25.09 1.29 23.82
N ASP A 187 26.30 1.43 24.37
CA ASP A 187 27.01 0.34 25.06
C ASP A 187 26.35 -0.11 26.37
N SER A 188 25.50 0.72 26.96
CA SER A 188 24.70 0.34 28.14
C SER A 188 23.47 -0.50 27.78
N ALA A 189 23.08 -0.54 26.50
CA ALA A 189 21.97 -1.35 26.04
C ALA A 189 22.41 -2.80 25.80
N GLU A 190 21.48 -3.72 25.98
CA GLU A 190 21.74 -5.14 25.77
C GLU A 190 22.08 -5.48 24.33
N LEU A 191 22.94 -6.48 24.15
CA LEU A 191 23.42 -6.89 22.83
C LEU A 191 22.26 -7.25 21.89
N VAL A 192 21.24 -7.97 22.37
CA VAL A 192 20.07 -8.35 21.56
C VAL A 192 19.32 -7.12 21.05
N THR A 193 19.07 -6.15 21.94
CA THR A 193 18.42 -4.88 21.59
C THR A 193 19.23 -4.07 20.59
N ARG A 194 20.56 -4.01 20.79
CA ARG A 194 21.47 -3.32 19.86
C ARG A 194 21.49 -3.94 18.47
N ILE A 195 21.56 -5.28 18.39
CA ILE A 195 21.52 -6.02 17.12
C ILE A 195 20.18 -5.77 16.43
N ALA A 196 19.05 -5.89 17.16
CA ALA A 196 17.73 -5.67 16.59
C ALA A 196 17.56 -4.24 16.04
N ALA A 197 18.02 -3.23 16.80
CA ALA A 197 18.04 -1.84 16.37
C ALA A 197 18.92 -1.62 15.12
N GLY A 198 20.11 -2.22 15.09
CA GLY A 198 21.01 -2.19 13.93
C GLY A 198 20.39 -2.84 12.68
N VAL A 199 19.71 -3.98 12.84
CA VAL A 199 18.96 -4.64 11.76
C VAL A 199 17.82 -3.75 11.26
N ASN A 200 17.08 -3.09 12.15
CA ASN A 200 16.01 -2.16 11.78
C ASN A 200 16.54 -0.98 10.95
N VAL A 201 17.65 -0.39 11.37
CA VAL A 201 18.34 0.66 10.61
C VAL A 201 18.75 0.15 9.24
N LEU A 202 19.39 -1.02 9.17
CA LEU A 202 19.81 -1.61 7.90
C LEU A 202 18.64 -1.86 6.95
N VAL A 203 17.53 -2.41 7.46
CA VAL A 203 16.31 -2.69 6.67
C VAL A 203 15.71 -1.40 6.11
N VAL A 204 15.64 -0.33 6.91
CA VAL A 204 15.17 0.98 6.44
C VAL A 204 16.14 1.57 5.41
N LEU A 205 17.46 1.47 5.61
CA LEU A 205 18.44 1.92 4.63
C LEU A 205 18.39 1.12 3.32
N CYS A 206 18.13 -0.19 3.39
CA CYS A 206 17.94 -1.02 2.19
C CYS A 206 16.71 -0.59 1.39
N SER A 207 15.74 0.12 1.96
CA SER A 207 14.65 0.71 1.18
C SER A 207 15.12 1.77 0.18
N LEU A 208 16.36 2.28 0.30
CA LEU A 208 17.01 3.11 -0.72
C LEU A 208 17.23 2.36 -2.04
N PHE A 209 17.34 1.02 -2.03
CA PHE A 209 17.30 0.22 -3.27
C PHE A 209 15.96 0.36 -4.00
N GLY A 210 14.92 0.80 -3.30
CA GLY A 210 13.71 1.30 -3.92
C GLY A 210 14.03 2.32 -5.00
N PHE A 211 15.05 3.20 -4.86
CA PHE A 211 15.48 4.22 -5.82
C PHE A 211 16.10 3.78 -7.13
N THR A 212 16.37 2.49 -7.31
CA THR A 212 16.96 1.99 -8.56
C THR A 212 16.08 2.29 -9.79
N SER A 213 16.72 2.22 -10.97
CA SER A 213 16.13 2.56 -12.26
C SER A 213 14.79 1.87 -12.50
N SER A 214 13.90 2.50 -13.28
CA SER A 214 12.59 1.96 -13.68
C SER A 214 12.69 0.62 -14.43
N ALA A 215 13.87 0.25 -14.90
CA ALA A 215 14.13 -1.06 -15.51
C ALA A 215 14.01 -2.22 -14.50
N THR A 216 14.33 -1.98 -13.23
CA THR A 216 14.27 -3.00 -12.16
C THR A 216 13.17 -2.63 -11.16
N SER A 217 12.47 -3.60 -10.60
CA SER A 217 11.52 -3.35 -9.50
C SER A 217 12.22 -2.91 -8.20
N GLY A 218 13.56 -2.98 -8.15
CA GLY A 218 14.37 -2.68 -6.97
C GLY A 218 14.08 -3.59 -5.78
N GLY A 219 13.31 -4.67 -5.97
CA GLY A 219 12.80 -5.48 -4.87
C GLY A 219 11.85 -4.73 -3.93
N GLY A 220 11.20 -3.65 -4.38
CA GLY A 220 10.40 -2.78 -3.50
C GLY A 220 9.35 -3.52 -2.65
N SER A 221 8.69 -4.53 -3.22
CA SER A 221 7.75 -5.38 -2.48
C SER A 221 8.44 -6.21 -1.38
N TRP A 222 9.62 -6.76 -1.66
CA TRP A 222 10.41 -7.51 -0.68
C TRP A 222 10.89 -6.62 0.46
N TRP A 223 11.40 -5.43 0.15
CA TRP A 223 11.80 -4.47 1.17
C TRP A 223 10.62 -4.00 2.03
N ALA A 224 9.44 -3.80 1.43
CA ALA A 224 8.23 -3.50 2.19
C ALA A 224 7.89 -4.63 3.17
N MET A 225 8.00 -5.89 2.74
CA MET A 225 7.80 -7.05 3.61
C MET A 225 8.85 -7.11 4.72
N PHE A 226 10.14 -6.89 4.42
CA PHE A 226 11.16 -6.86 5.46
C PHE A 226 10.90 -5.78 6.51
N VAL A 227 10.48 -4.58 6.12
CA VAL A 227 10.08 -3.52 7.06
C VAL A 227 8.90 -3.96 7.93
N LEU A 228 7.85 -4.54 7.32
CA LEU A 228 6.65 -4.96 8.03
C LEU A 228 6.87 -6.15 8.98
N PHE A 229 7.86 -7.01 8.71
CA PHE A 229 8.11 -8.21 9.51
C PHE A 229 9.26 -8.05 10.51
N LEU A 230 10.37 -7.42 10.12
CA LEU A 230 11.56 -7.34 10.98
C LEU A 230 11.44 -6.25 12.05
N VAL A 231 10.81 -5.11 11.74
CA VAL A 231 10.67 -4.02 12.71
C VAL A 231 9.82 -4.42 13.92
N PRO A 232 8.68 -5.11 13.77
CA PRO A 232 7.92 -5.59 14.94
C PRO A 232 8.63 -6.70 15.71
N VAL A 233 9.49 -7.52 15.08
CA VAL A 233 10.25 -8.58 15.77
C VAL A 233 11.14 -8.01 16.87
N GLU A 234 11.70 -6.81 16.69
CA GLU A 234 12.45 -6.11 17.74
C GLU A 234 11.62 -5.93 19.03
N ILE A 235 10.31 -5.67 18.91
CA ILE A 235 9.41 -5.58 20.07
C ILE A 235 9.31 -6.95 20.75
N GLY A 236 9.16 -8.02 19.98
CA GLY A 236 9.05 -9.38 20.52
C GLY A 236 10.32 -9.85 21.22
N LEU A 237 11.49 -9.45 20.72
CA LEU A 237 12.78 -9.76 21.31
C LEU A 237 13.00 -9.11 22.69
N ARG A 238 12.21 -8.09 23.05
CA ARG A 238 12.22 -7.50 24.40
C ARG A 238 11.81 -8.49 25.48
N GLN A 239 11.15 -9.60 25.11
CA GLN A 239 10.88 -10.69 26.05
C GLN A 239 12.14 -11.28 26.67
N PHE A 240 13.29 -11.14 26.01
CA PHE A 240 14.58 -11.67 26.45
C PHE A 240 15.44 -10.64 27.17
N THR A 241 14.91 -9.44 27.44
CA THR A 241 15.62 -8.38 28.13
C THR A 241 15.10 -8.24 29.58
N PRO A 242 15.88 -7.69 30.52
CA PRO A 242 15.49 -7.44 31.91
C PRO A 242 14.27 -6.52 32.06
N LEU A 243 13.85 -5.84 30.98
CA LEU A 243 12.60 -5.07 30.93
C LEU A 243 11.37 -5.98 31.00
N ALA A 244 11.50 -7.27 30.64
CA ALA A 244 10.45 -8.27 30.84
C ALA A 244 10.35 -8.64 32.32
N ASP A 245 9.78 -7.74 33.11
CA ASP A 245 9.46 -8.00 34.51
C ASP A 245 8.36 -9.07 34.59
N ALA A 246 8.41 -9.94 35.61
CA ALA A 246 7.41 -10.98 35.83
C ALA A 246 6.00 -10.40 35.97
N GLU A 247 5.89 -9.15 36.40
CA GLU A 247 4.64 -8.42 36.59
C GLU A 247 4.01 -7.94 35.27
N THR A 248 4.78 -7.76 34.19
CA THR A 248 4.23 -7.32 32.88
C THR A 248 3.38 -8.39 32.18
N GLY A 249 3.50 -9.64 32.60
CA GLY A 249 2.71 -10.75 32.10
C GLY A 249 3.41 -11.61 31.04
N TYR A 250 3.09 -12.90 31.04
CA TYR A 250 3.75 -13.89 30.20
C TYR A 250 3.52 -13.62 28.71
N LEU A 251 4.59 -13.60 27.92
CA LEU A 251 4.57 -13.38 26.46
C LEU A 251 3.88 -12.08 26.00
N LEU A 252 3.89 -11.03 26.82
CA LEU A 252 3.34 -9.72 26.43
C LEU A 252 4.03 -9.15 25.18
N TYR A 253 5.35 -9.19 25.13
CA TYR A 253 6.12 -8.58 24.04
C TYR A 253 5.93 -9.30 22.70
N PRO A 254 5.97 -10.65 22.61
CA PRO A 254 5.63 -11.37 21.37
C PRO A 254 4.19 -11.14 20.92
N ALA A 255 3.24 -11.10 21.86
CA ALA A 255 1.83 -10.79 21.56
C ALA A 255 1.69 -9.37 20.98
N THR A 256 2.37 -8.40 21.60
CA THR A 256 2.41 -7.00 21.15
C THR A 256 3.06 -6.88 19.77
N ALA A 257 4.17 -7.58 19.53
CA ALA A 257 4.84 -7.62 18.23
C ALA A 257 3.92 -8.10 17.11
N LEU A 258 3.17 -9.19 17.35
CA LEU A 258 2.18 -9.71 16.40
C LEU A 258 1.03 -8.71 16.19
N GLY A 259 0.57 -8.04 17.26
CA GLY A 259 -0.44 -6.98 17.18
C GLY A 259 0.03 -5.79 16.34
N VAL A 260 1.27 -5.32 16.55
CA VAL A 260 1.91 -4.25 15.77
C VAL A 260 2.07 -4.65 14.32
N GLN A 261 2.50 -5.88 14.05
CA GLN A 261 2.61 -6.41 12.70
C GLN A 261 1.24 -6.39 12.00
N CYS A 262 0.18 -6.89 12.65
CA CYS A 262 -1.18 -6.86 12.09
C CYS A 262 -1.64 -5.43 11.81
N ALA A 263 -1.49 -4.53 12.78
CA ALA A 263 -1.92 -3.13 12.66
C ALA A 263 -1.15 -2.39 11.54
N SER A 264 0.17 -2.57 11.48
CA SER A 264 1.02 -1.96 10.44
C SER A 264 0.74 -2.51 9.05
N MET A 265 0.49 -3.80 8.90
CA MET A 265 0.09 -4.37 7.62
C MET A 265 -1.23 -3.77 7.13
N LEU A 266 -2.24 -3.63 8.01
CA LEU A 266 -3.51 -2.99 7.65
C LEU A 266 -3.35 -1.52 7.24
N ALA A 267 -2.56 -0.77 8.02
CA ALA A 267 -2.31 0.65 7.77
C ALA A 267 -1.50 0.84 6.46
N ALA A 268 -0.42 0.09 6.28
CA ALA A 268 0.43 0.18 5.10
C ALA A 268 -0.30 -0.24 3.81
N LEU A 269 -0.98 -1.39 3.83
CA LEU A 269 -1.74 -1.86 2.66
C LEU A 269 -2.93 -0.94 2.37
N GLY A 270 -3.66 -0.49 3.40
CA GLY A 270 -4.75 0.47 3.25
C GLY A 270 -4.27 1.80 2.65
N LEU A 271 -3.17 2.35 3.15
CA LEU A 271 -2.57 3.58 2.62
C LEU A 271 -2.12 3.40 1.18
N PHE A 272 -1.41 2.31 0.86
CA PHE A 272 -1.02 1.96 -0.50
C PHE A 272 -2.23 1.94 -1.44
N GLN A 273 -3.31 1.26 -1.06
CA GLN A 273 -4.50 1.14 -1.89
C GLN A 273 -5.27 2.46 -2.03
N VAL A 274 -5.38 3.27 -0.98
CA VAL A 274 -5.98 4.61 -1.06
C VAL A 274 -5.20 5.50 -2.03
N VAL A 275 -3.86 5.49 -1.93
CA VAL A 275 -2.98 6.22 -2.84
C VAL A 275 -3.12 5.69 -4.27
N ALA A 276 -3.15 4.37 -4.47
CA ALA A 276 -3.37 3.74 -5.77
C ALA A 276 -4.72 4.11 -6.38
N ALA A 277 -5.79 4.12 -5.59
CA ALA A 277 -7.12 4.54 -6.03
C ALA A 277 -7.13 6.02 -6.49
N ARG A 278 -6.41 6.89 -5.77
CA ARG A 278 -6.35 8.32 -6.08
C ARG A 278 -5.47 8.66 -7.29
N PHE A 279 -4.31 8.01 -7.41
CA PHE A 279 -3.30 8.37 -8.42
C PHE A 279 -3.20 7.39 -9.59
N GLY A 280 -3.84 6.21 -9.51
CA GLY A 280 -3.71 5.14 -10.49
C GLY A 280 -4.19 5.53 -11.89
N ALA A 281 -5.25 6.33 -12.01
CA ALA A 281 -5.70 6.86 -13.31
C ALA A 281 -4.60 7.69 -13.99
N HIS A 282 -4.05 8.67 -13.27
CA HIS A 282 -3.03 9.56 -13.81
C HIS A 282 -1.67 8.84 -14.03
N ALA A 283 -1.34 7.84 -13.20
CA ALA A 283 -0.15 7.03 -13.40
C ALA A 283 -0.21 6.22 -14.71
N ARG A 284 -1.39 5.70 -15.06
CA ARG A 284 -1.63 4.97 -16.32
C ARG A 284 -1.43 5.86 -17.54
N ASP A 285 -1.93 7.09 -17.52
CA ASP A 285 -1.81 8.03 -18.64
C ASP A 285 -0.34 8.35 -18.95
N THR A 286 0.51 8.48 -17.93
CA THR A 286 1.94 8.81 -18.09
C THR A 286 2.83 7.65 -18.50
N SER A 287 2.37 6.41 -18.32
CA SER A 287 3.20 5.21 -18.51
C SER A 287 3.25 4.73 -19.96
N LEU A 288 2.41 5.29 -20.84
CA LEU A 288 2.34 4.89 -22.23
C LEU A 288 3.20 5.82 -23.08
N PRO A 289 4.21 5.30 -23.81
CA PRO A 289 4.76 6.02 -24.94
C PRO A 289 3.59 6.36 -25.85
N SER A 290 3.26 7.65 -25.94
CA SER A 290 2.33 8.11 -26.97
C SER A 290 2.87 7.52 -28.27
N PRO A 291 2.09 6.72 -29.03
CA PRO A 291 2.59 6.11 -30.25
C PRO A 291 3.16 7.25 -31.06
N LYS A 292 4.49 7.34 -31.13
CA LYS A 292 5.16 8.27 -32.04
C LYS A 292 4.52 7.92 -33.36
N ALA A 293 3.70 8.84 -33.88
CA ALA A 293 2.95 8.61 -35.10
C ALA A 293 3.93 7.98 -36.05
N THR A 294 3.75 6.67 -36.31
CA THR A 294 4.63 5.96 -37.23
C THR A 294 4.56 6.83 -38.46
N PRO A 295 5.69 7.39 -38.95
CA PRO A 295 5.64 8.33 -40.06
C PRO A 295 4.78 7.65 -41.10
N VAL A 296 3.59 8.22 -41.37
CA VAL A 296 2.67 7.63 -42.34
C VAL A 296 3.54 7.44 -43.57
N PRO A 297 3.72 6.19 -44.07
CA PRO A 297 4.57 5.95 -45.21
C PRO A 297 4.14 6.98 -46.24
N LEU A 298 5.02 7.94 -46.53
CA LEU A 298 4.70 8.95 -47.52
C LEU A 298 4.31 8.15 -48.76
N PRO A 299 3.12 8.42 -49.35
CA PRO A 299 2.66 7.66 -50.50
C PRO A 299 3.83 7.58 -51.48
N ALA A 300 4.16 6.35 -51.90
CA ALA A 300 5.32 6.10 -52.76
C ALA A 300 5.30 7.14 -53.87
N ARG A 301 6.33 7.99 -53.91
CA ARG A 301 6.41 9.11 -54.84
C ARG A 301 6.21 8.55 -56.24
N ASP A 302 5.11 8.90 -56.89
CA ASP A 302 4.78 8.42 -58.22
C ASP A 302 5.91 8.87 -59.17
N PRO A 303 6.66 7.94 -59.79
CA PRO A 303 7.78 8.29 -60.66
C PRO A 303 7.32 9.03 -61.92
N SER A 304 6.02 9.05 -62.24
CA SER A 304 5.46 9.83 -63.34
C SER A 304 5.26 11.31 -63.02
N THR A 305 5.33 11.72 -61.75
CA THR A 305 5.24 13.15 -61.38
C THR A 305 6.58 13.85 -61.63
N PRO A 306 6.67 14.79 -62.58
CA PRO A 306 7.89 15.57 -62.78
C PRO A 306 8.22 16.33 -61.50
N PRO A 307 9.52 16.49 -61.16
CA PRO A 307 9.93 17.19 -59.95
C PRO A 307 9.44 18.63 -60.03
N THR A 308 8.30 18.90 -59.40
CA THR A 308 7.81 20.25 -59.19
C THR A 308 8.84 20.89 -58.28
N ALA A 309 9.55 21.89 -58.80
CA ALA A 309 10.60 22.59 -58.10
C ALA A 309 10.09 22.96 -56.70
N SER A 310 10.68 22.35 -55.67
CA SER A 310 10.39 22.71 -54.29
C SER A 310 10.49 24.23 -54.19
N PRO A 311 9.41 24.94 -53.81
CA PRO A 311 9.52 26.37 -53.56
C PRO A 311 10.62 26.53 -52.53
N ARG A 312 11.66 27.29 -52.89
CA ARG A 312 12.83 27.58 -52.04
C ARG A 312 12.30 27.81 -50.63
N GLN A 313 12.55 26.86 -49.74
CA GLN A 313 12.29 27.04 -48.33
C GLN A 313 13.17 28.22 -47.91
N HIS A 314 12.52 29.36 -47.68
CA HIS A 314 13.17 30.51 -47.09
C HIS A 314 13.84 30.02 -45.80
N PRO A 315 15.15 30.30 -45.59
CA PRO A 315 15.82 29.91 -44.37
C PRO A 315 15.06 30.51 -43.20
N SER A 316 14.49 29.64 -42.37
CA SER A 316 13.85 30.04 -41.13
C SER A 316 14.94 30.69 -40.25
N PRO A 317 14.75 31.92 -39.77
CA PRO A 317 15.75 32.61 -38.96
C PRO A 317 16.04 31.74 -37.73
N GLY A 318 17.32 31.41 -37.55
CA GLY A 318 17.77 30.52 -36.48
C GLY A 318 17.34 31.00 -35.09
N PRO A 319 17.18 30.07 -34.13
CA PRO A 319 16.82 30.41 -32.76
C PRO A 319 17.87 31.37 -32.19
N SER A 320 17.39 32.57 -31.85
CA SER A 320 18.19 33.62 -31.23
C SER A 320 18.76 33.10 -29.92
N ALA A 321 20.07 33.25 -29.75
CA ALA A 321 20.79 32.85 -28.55
C ALA A 321 20.13 33.43 -27.28
N PRO A 322 20.00 32.65 -26.19
CA PRO A 322 19.47 33.15 -24.94
C PRO A 322 20.38 34.25 -24.39
N LYS A 323 19.79 35.45 -24.24
CA LYS A 323 20.39 36.61 -23.57
C LYS A 323 20.76 36.20 -22.14
N ALA A 324 22.06 36.21 -21.86
CA ALA A 324 22.61 36.05 -20.52
C ALA A 324 21.99 37.09 -19.57
N LEU A 325 21.22 36.62 -18.60
CA LEU A 325 20.71 37.44 -17.50
C LEU A 325 21.86 37.74 -16.55
N ARG A 326 22.30 38.99 -16.63
CA ARG A 326 23.26 39.68 -15.76
C ARG A 326 22.71 39.65 -14.33
N GLN A 327 23.39 38.94 -13.43
CA GLN A 327 23.18 39.07 -11.99
C GLN A 327 23.70 40.44 -11.55
N THR A 328 22.86 41.19 -10.86
CA THR A 328 23.22 42.38 -10.08
C THR A 328 22.66 42.22 -8.68
N HIS A 329 23.57 42.34 -7.72
CA HIS A 329 23.42 42.50 -6.26
C HIS A 329 22.98 41.29 -5.44
#